data_AF-A0A1U7IJM5-F1
#
_entry.id   AF-A0A1U7IJM5-F1
#
_cell.length_a   1.000
_cell.length_b   1.000
_cell.length_c   1.000
_cell.angle_alpha   90.00
_cell.angle_beta   90.00
_cell.angle_gamma   90.00
#
_symmetry.space_group_name_H-M   'P 1'
#
loop_
_entity.id
_entity.type
_entity.pdbx_description
1 polymer ?
#
loop_
_entity_poly.entity_id
_entity_poly.type
_entity_poly.pdbx_seq_one_letter_code
_entity_poly.pdbx_strand_id
1 'polypeptide(L)'
;MTNINISLPESMKAYVEEQAAKGGYGTVDEYFLELIRQDQKQKAHKKLESLLIEGLESEPSTPMNAQDWQDIRQAVRDRISERNQGLTNG
;
A
#
# COMPACT_ATOMS: atom_id res chain seq x y z
N MET A 1 3.15 21.66 2.07
CA MET A 1 2.39 21.03 0.97
C MET A 1 3.26 21.07 -0.28
N THR A 2 3.13 20.06 -1.13
CA THR A 2 3.86 19.96 -2.40
C THR A 2 2.84 20.06 -3.52
N ASN A 3 3.10 20.88 -4.54
CA ASN A 3 2.14 21.14 -5.61
C ASN A 3 2.47 20.26 -6.84
N ILE A 4 1.43 19.78 -7.49
CA ILE A 4 1.51 19.11 -8.80
C ILE A 4 0.74 19.98 -9.77
N ASN A 5 1.37 20.39 -10.88
CA ASN A 5 0.72 21.19 -11.91
C ASN A 5 0.42 20.32 -13.13
N ILE A 6 -0.82 20.35 -13.60
CA ILE A 6 -1.30 19.51 -14.70
C ILE A 6 -2.08 20.39 -15.68
N SER A 7 -1.68 20.36 -16.96
CA SER A 7 -2.43 21.03 -18.02
C SER A 7 -3.47 20.07 -18.58
N LEU A 8 -4.73 20.50 -18.58
CA LEU A 8 -5.86 19.73 -19.10
C LEU A 8 -6.52 20.48 -20.28
N PRO A 9 -6.99 19.78 -21.32
CA PRO A 9 -7.90 20.36 -22.30
C PRO A 9 -9.17 20.90 -21.63
N GLU A 10 -9.79 21.92 -22.22
CA GLU A 10 -10.98 22.58 -21.66
C GLU A 10 -12.13 21.60 -21.39
N SER A 11 -12.33 20.63 -22.29
CA SER A 11 -13.35 19.59 -22.13
C SER A 11 -13.11 18.71 -20.90
N MET A 12 -11.85 18.39 -20.59
CA MET A 12 -11.51 17.62 -19.39
C MET A 12 -11.66 18.45 -18.14
N LYS A 13 -11.28 19.73 -18.17
CA LYS A 13 -11.49 20.65 -17.05
C LYS A 13 -12.97 20.75 -16.68
N ALA A 14 -13.83 21.04 -17.66
CA ALA A 14 -15.28 21.14 -17.45
C ALA A 14 -15.86 19.84 -16.87
N TYR A 15 -15.41 18.69 -17.36
CA TYR A 15 -15.81 17.39 -16.80
C TYR A 15 -15.40 17.25 -15.33
N VAL A 16 -14.16 17.59 -14.97
CA VAL A 16 -13.68 17.44 -13.59
C VAL A 16 -14.40 18.40 -12.64
N GLU A 17 -14.67 19.63 -13.07
CA GLU A 17 -15.47 20.60 -12.29
C GLU A 17 -16.88 20.08 -12.04
N GLU A 18 -17.54 19.49 -13.05
CA GLU A 18 -18.85 18.87 -12.88
C GLU A 18 -18.81 17.68 -11.91
N GLN A 19 -17.80 16.81 -12.00
CA GLN A 19 -17.65 15.68 -11.07
C GLN A 19 -17.38 16.16 -9.64
N ALA A 20 -16.55 17.18 -9.46
CA ALA A 20 -16.27 17.77 -8.16
C ALA A 20 -17.56 18.32 -7.53
N ALA A 21 -18.36 19.07 -8.30
CA ALA A 21 -19.64 19.59 -7.84
C ALA A 21 -20.64 18.48 -7.49
N LYS A 22 -20.77 17.45 -8.34
CA LYS A 22 -21.66 16.29 -8.08
C LYS A 22 -21.24 15.48 -6.85
N GLY A 23 -19.93 15.37 -6.61
CA GLY A 23 -19.37 14.71 -5.44
C GLY A 23 -19.43 15.54 -4.15
N GLY A 24 -19.88 16.80 -4.23
CA GLY A 24 -19.96 17.70 -3.08
C GLY A 24 -18.61 18.24 -2.61
N TYR A 25 -17.58 18.21 -3.46
CA TYR A 25 -16.25 18.74 -3.15
C TYR A 25 -16.23 20.27 -3.31
N GLY A 26 -15.46 20.95 -2.46
CA GLY A 26 -15.31 22.40 -2.50
C GLY A 26 -14.38 22.87 -3.61
N THR A 27 -13.44 22.02 -4.05
CA THR A 27 -12.53 22.30 -5.17
C THR A 27 -12.25 21.05 -6.00
N VAL A 28 -11.74 21.26 -7.21
CA VAL A 28 -11.22 20.20 -8.08
C VAL A 28 -10.01 19.48 -7.45
N ASP A 29 -9.18 20.21 -6.71
CA ASP A 29 -8.01 19.64 -6.02
C ASP A 29 -8.45 18.63 -4.95
N GLU A 30 -9.51 18.93 -4.20
CA GLU A 30 -10.09 18.00 -3.22
C GLU A 30 -10.59 16.72 -3.89
N TYR A 31 -11.28 16.86 -5.03
CA TYR A 31 -11.72 15.72 -5.82
C TYR A 31 -10.54 14.86 -6.29
N PHE A 32 -9.48 15.47 -6.81
CA PHE A 32 -8.28 14.73 -7.23
C PHE A 32 -7.56 14.04 -6.07
N LEU A 33 -7.44 14.71 -4.92
CA LEU A 33 -6.85 14.09 -3.73
C LEU A 33 -7.64 12.85 -3.30
N GLU A 34 -8.96 12.91 -3.38
CA GLU A 34 -9.80 11.76 -3.06
C GLU A 34 -9.66 10.63 -4.09
N LEU A 35 -9.60 10.93 -5.38
CA LEU A 35 -9.29 9.93 -6.41
C LEU A 35 -7.94 9.24 -6.16
N ILE A 36 -6.92 9.98 -5.74
CA ILE A 36 -5.61 9.40 -5.40
C ILE A 36 -5.73 8.46 -4.20
N ARG A 37 -6.46 8.85 -3.14
CA ARG A 37 -6.69 7.97 -1.98
C ARG A 37 -7.44 6.70 -2.37
N GLN A 38 -8.43 6.82 -3.24
CA GLN A 38 -9.18 5.67 -3.74
C GLN A 38 -8.29 4.75 -4.58
N ASP A 39 -7.45 5.29 -5.46
CA ASP A 39 -6.48 4.51 -6.24
C ASP A 39 -5.49 3.77 -5.31
N GLN A 40 -4.96 4.45 -4.29
CA GLN A 40 -4.08 3.83 -3.29
C GLN A 40 -4.78 2.69 -2.55
N LYS A 41 -6.02 2.90 -2.10
CA LYS A 41 -6.83 1.87 -1.43
C LYS A 41 -7.09 0.68 -2.34
N GLN A 42 -7.45 0.91 -3.60
CA GLN A 42 -7.70 -0.14 -4.57
C GLN A 42 -6.43 -0.95 -4.86
N LYS A 43 -5.28 -0.29 -5.03
CA LYS A 43 -3.99 -0.97 -5.24
C LYS A 43 -3.58 -1.79 -4.02
N ALA A 44 -3.75 -1.25 -2.81
CA ALA A 44 -3.49 -1.99 -1.58
C ALA A 44 -4.38 -3.22 -1.45
N HIS A 45 -5.67 -3.10 -1.79
CA HIS A 45 -6.61 -4.21 -1.79
C HIS A 45 -6.23 -5.29 -2.80
N LYS A 46 -5.93 -4.92 -4.06
CA LYS A 46 -5.47 -5.87 -5.08
C LYS A 46 -4.19 -6.59 -4.68
N LYS A 47 -3.25 -5.89 -4.03
CA LYS A 47 -2.04 -6.50 -3.51
C LYS A 47 -2.34 -7.52 -2.41
N LEU A 48 -3.23 -7.20 -1.48
CA LEU A 48 -3.66 -8.12 -0.44
C LEU A 48 -4.33 -9.37 -1.04
N GLU A 49 -5.26 -9.19 -1.97
CA GLU A 49 -5.93 -10.28 -2.67
C GLU A 49 -4.93 -11.21 -3.38
N SER A 50 -3.94 -10.64 -4.08
CA SER A 50 -2.88 -11.42 -4.71
C SER A 50 -2.09 -12.26 -3.71
N LEU A 51 -1.76 -11.71 -2.54
CA LEU A 51 -1.04 -12.45 -1.49
C LEU A 51 -1.90 -13.54 -0.84
N LEU A 52 -3.21 -13.32 -0.73
CA LEU A 52 -4.14 -14.34 -0.24
C LEU A 52 -4.25 -15.50 -1.23
N ILE A 53 -4.33 -15.22 -2.52
CA ILE A 53 -4.33 -16.25 -3.57
C ILE A 53 -3.02 -17.03 -3.54
N GLU A 54 -1.88 -16.35 -3.46
CA GLU A 54 -0.56 -16.99 -3.32
C GLU A 54 -0.53 -17.93 -2.10
N GLY A 55 -1.07 -17.50 -0.95
CA GLY A 55 -1.17 -18.34 0.25
C GLY A 55 -2.11 -19.53 0.09
N LEU A 56 -3.21 -19.40 -0.66
CA LEU A 56 -4.15 -20.50 -0.93
C LEU A 56 -3.58 -21.51 -1.93
N GLU A 57 -2.79 -21.05 -2.89
CA GLU A 57 -2.09 -21.90 -3.87
C GLU A 57 -0.80 -22.50 -3.31
N SER A 58 -0.36 -22.06 -2.13
CA SER A 58 0.82 -22.60 -1.45
C SER A 58 0.57 -23.99 -0.88
N GLU A 59 1.66 -24.62 -0.43
CA GLU A 59 1.60 -25.93 0.22
C GLU A 59 0.62 -25.94 1.40
N PRO A 60 -0.03 -27.09 1.68
CA PRO A 60 -1.00 -27.19 2.76
C PRO A 60 -0.44 -26.65 4.09
N SER A 61 -1.20 -25.75 4.71
CA SER A 61 -0.83 -25.19 6.01
C SER A 61 -0.74 -26.29 7.07
N THR A 62 0.30 -26.24 7.91
CA THR A 62 0.43 -27.12 9.08
C THR A 62 0.00 -26.39 10.36
N PRO A 63 -0.52 -27.12 11.37
CA PRO A 63 -0.85 -26.50 12.66
C PRO A 63 0.40 -25.91 13.31
N MET A 64 0.36 -24.62 13.59
CA MET A 64 1.47 -23.91 14.19
C MET A 64 1.57 -24.23 15.69
N ASN A 65 2.72 -24.75 16.12
CA ASN A 65 2.98 -25.19 17.49
C ASN A 65 3.92 -24.21 18.22
N ALA A 66 4.16 -24.47 19.51
CA ALA A 66 4.99 -23.60 20.35
C ALA A 66 6.46 -23.53 19.89
N GLN A 67 7.00 -24.62 19.33
CA GLN A 67 8.36 -24.67 18.80
C GLN A 67 8.48 -23.83 17.53
N ASP A 68 7.52 -23.93 16.59
CA ASP A 68 7.52 -23.12 15.37
C ASP A 68 7.61 -21.63 15.70
N TRP A 69 6.86 -21.18 16.71
CA TRP A 69 6.91 -19.80 17.20
C TRP A 69 8.24 -19.43 17.86
N GLN A 70 8.89 -20.36 18.57
CA GLN A 70 10.22 -20.13 19.14
C GLN A 70 11.27 -19.98 18.03
N ASP A 71 11.21 -20.84 17.02
CA ASP A 71 12.14 -20.85 15.88
C ASP A 71 12.01 -19.56 15.06
N ILE A 72 10.77 -19.12 14.77
CA ILE A 72 10.50 -17.84 14.09
C ILE A 72 11.11 -16.66 14.87
N ARG A 73 10.91 -16.61 16.19
CA ARG A 73 11.47 -15.53 17.03
C ARG A 73 12.99 -15.57 17.06
N GLN A 74 13.59 -16.76 17.11
CA GLN A 74 15.03 -16.91 17.11
C GLN A 74 15.62 -16.44 15.79
N ALA A 75 15.06 -16.86 14.66
CA ALA A 75 15.49 -16.44 13.32
C ALA A 75 15.42 -14.90 13.14
N VAL A 76 14.40 -14.24 13.68
CA VAL A 76 14.31 -12.77 13.67
C VAL A 76 15.42 -12.13 14.50
N ARG A 77 15.72 -12.64 15.70
CA ARG A 77 16.81 -12.12 16.54
C ARG A 77 18.17 -12.27 15.86
N ASP A 78 18.42 -13.43 15.26
CA ASP A 78 19.67 -13.73 14.58
C ASP A 78 19.90 -12.74 13.42
N ARG A 79 18.89 -12.55 12.56
CA ARG A 79 18.94 -11.56 11.46
C ARG A 79 19.19 -10.12 11.94
N ILE A 80 18.58 -9.72 13.06
CA ILE A 80 18.80 -8.39 13.65
C ILE A 80 20.24 -8.28 14.17
N SER A 81 20.76 -9.33 14.81
CA SER A 81 22.13 -9.35 15.33
C SER A 81 23.17 -9.26 14.22
N GLU A 82 22.98 -10.00 13.11
CA GLU A 82 23.84 -9.97 11.93
C GLU A 82 23.86 -8.57 11.28
N ARG A 83 22.69 -7.95 11.13
CA ARG A 83 22.58 -6.58 10.60
C ARG A 83 23.32 -5.57 11.47
N ASN A 84 23.27 -5.73 12.80
CA ASN A 84 23.95 -4.82 13.72
C ASN A 84 25.47 -5.03 13.73
N GLN A 85 25.96 -6.26 13.58
CA GLN A 85 27.39 -6.56 13.46
C GLN A 85 27.98 -6.05 12.13
N GLY A 86 27.20 -6.06 11.05
CA GLY A 86 27.59 -5.47 9.77
C GLY A 86 27.73 -3.94 9.80
N LEU A 87 27.01 -3.26 10.71
CA LEU A 87 27.08 -1.81 10.90
C LEU A 87 28.22 -1.35 11.83
N THR A 88 28.79 -2.25 12.64
CA THR A 88 29.91 -1.92 13.55
C THR A 88 31.29 -2.18 12.94
N ASN A 89 31.35 -2.84 11.79
CA ASN A 89 32.61 -3.22 11.10
C ASN A 89 32.87 -2.42 9.81
N GLY A 90 32.20 -1.28 9.61
CA GLY A 90 32.42 -0.34 8.50
C GLY A 90 32.66 1.06 9.01
#